data_AF-A0AAD8HDR3-F1
#
_entry.id   AF-A0AAD8HDR3-F1
#
_cell.length_a   1.000
_cell.length_b   1.000
_cell.length_c   1.000
_cell.angle_alpha   90.00
_cell.angle_beta   90.00
_cell.angle_gamma   90.00
#
_symmetry.space_group_name_H-M   'P 1'
#
loop_
_entity.id
_entity.type
_entity.pdbx_description
1 polymer ?
#
loop_
_entity_poly.entity_id
_entity_poly.type
_entity_poly.pdbx_seq_one_letter_code
_entity_poly.pdbx_strand_id
1 'polypeptide(L)'
;MWAITNKPFNVKDCYDILSGGNQIAFGAYNLTWSLKIPPKVHYFLWSLLSDSLPTSHLLQKRFKGNLILSKCLICHNSDETQDHIFWGCEYATWAWHFVDVWWEVKVSKNNFWSSFHKFKSPSMKAAWGIVLATTLWTIWLSRNQTVFENNKLGRKALEDLLLLRTLHWCESVKLLDQSQSSIWASNPAGLILSNSKIVKKNLWTENSSLMGFIDGSWKKRVNQDDIAGIGGHLHDREGNMILMFSGPVSTTSALVSEMEALWFLLDKINNSPWSQSKVKIHSDCQELIDIIQESKFSNNSHWLLSKDLLSLMGSINFELIKIPRILNDNAD
;
A
#
# COMPACT_ATOMS: atom_id res chain seq x y z
N MET A 1 -11.72 24.32 31.66
CA MET A 1 -10.50 24.22 30.83
C MET A 1 -9.65 23.08 31.34
N TRP A 2 -9.02 22.33 30.45
CA TRP A 2 -8.12 21.24 30.80
C TRP A 2 -6.79 21.81 31.30
N ALA A 3 -6.38 21.45 32.51
CA ALA A 3 -5.24 22.05 33.22
C ALA A 3 -3.89 21.85 32.51
N ILE A 4 -3.79 20.88 31.60
CA ILE A 4 -2.53 20.55 30.91
C ILE A 4 -2.31 21.45 29.67
N THR A 5 -3.36 21.76 28.92
CA THR A 5 -3.25 22.56 27.68
C THR A 5 -3.89 23.94 27.76
N ASN A 6 -4.55 24.28 28.88
CA ASN A 6 -5.38 25.47 29.03
C ASN A 6 -6.42 25.67 27.90
N LYS A 7 -6.85 24.58 27.27
CA LYS A 7 -7.91 24.52 26.26
C LYS A 7 -9.08 23.66 26.77
N PRO A 8 -10.28 23.71 26.17
CA PRO A 8 -11.32 22.70 26.43
C PRO A 8 -10.75 21.30 26.23
N PHE A 9 -11.17 20.34 27.06
CA PHE A 9 -10.67 18.96 26.96
C PHE A 9 -10.98 18.38 25.58
N ASN A 10 -9.98 17.75 24.99
CA ASN A 10 -10.02 17.16 23.67
C ASN A 10 -9.29 15.80 23.76
N VAL A 11 -9.93 14.74 23.25
CA VAL A 11 -9.40 13.36 23.31
C VAL A 11 -8.09 13.21 22.53
N LYS A 12 -7.96 13.88 21.39
CA LYS A 12 -6.73 13.92 20.58
C LYS A 12 -5.57 14.54 21.35
N ASP A 13 -5.75 15.71 21.96
CA ASP A 13 -4.68 16.37 22.73
C ASP A 13 -4.29 15.53 23.96
N CYS A 14 -5.27 14.91 24.62
CA CYS A 14 -5.05 13.94 25.70
C CYS A 14 -4.22 12.75 25.23
N TYR A 15 -4.62 12.15 24.10
CA TYR A 15 -3.92 11.02 23.52
C TYR A 15 -2.50 11.39 23.08
N ASP A 16 -2.28 12.53 22.43
CA ASP A 16 -0.96 12.98 21.99
C ASP A 16 -0.01 13.19 23.18
N ILE A 17 -0.52 13.72 24.30
CA ILE A 17 0.23 13.90 25.55
C ILE A 17 0.53 12.56 26.23
N LEU A 18 -0.46 11.67 26.34
CA LEU A 18 -0.28 10.32 26.92
C LEU A 18 0.65 9.45 26.07
N SER A 19 0.66 9.67 24.75
CA SER A 19 1.57 9.02 23.80
C SER A 19 2.98 9.61 23.83
N GLY A 20 3.23 10.62 24.66
CA GLY A 20 4.53 11.28 24.78
C GLY A 20 4.96 12.05 23.53
N GLY A 21 4.02 12.47 22.67
CA GLY A 21 4.33 13.18 21.42
C GLY A 21 5.17 12.36 20.43
N ASN A 22 5.16 11.03 20.55
CA ASN A 22 6.04 10.14 19.77
C ASN A 22 5.55 10.04 18.32
N GLN A 23 5.87 11.06 17.50
CA GLN A 23 5.48 11.14 16.08
C GLN A 23 5.91 9.91 15.27
N ILE A 24 7.01 9.27 15.68
CA ILE A 24 7.52 8.02 15.09
C ILE A 24 6.49 6.88 15.24
N ALA A 25 5.83 6.78 16.40
CA ALA A 25 4.80 5.78 16.63
C ALA A 25 3.58 6.06 15.74
N PHE A 26 3.13 7.32 15.65
CA PHE A 26 2.01 7.71 14.79
C PHE A 26 2.27 7.43 13.30
N GLY A 27 3.48 7.72 12.82
CA GLY A 27 3.90 7.40 11.45
C GLY A 27 3.92 5.89 11.19
N ALA A 28 4.41 5.10 12.14
CA ALA A 28 4.46 3.64 12.03
C ALA A 28 3.06 3.00 12.03
N TYR A 29 2.09 3.54 12.77
CA TYR A 29 0.71 3.09 12.72
C TYR A 29 0.07 3.33 11.34
N ASN A 30 0.19 4.55 10.80
CA ASN A 30 -0.36 4.87 9.48
C ASN A 30 0.28 4.00 8.39
N LEU A 31 1.60 3.83 8.47
CA LEU A 31 2.34 2.96 7.57
C LEU A 31 1.79 1.53 7.63
N THR A 32 1.61 0.97 8.83
CA THR A 32 1.09 -0.38 9.04
C THR A 32 -0.22 -0.60 8.30
N TRP A 33 -1.16 0.34 8.38
CA TRP A 33 -2.47 0.23 7.72
C TRP A 33 -2.44 0.50 6.21
N SER A 34 -1.38 1.14 5.69
CA SER A 34 -1.22 1.39 4.24
C SER A 34 -0.61 0.21 3.47
N LEU A 35 -0.02 -0.77 4.16
CA LEU A 35 0.65 -1.91 3.52
C LEU A 35 -0.33 -2.80 2.76
N LYS A 36 0.12 -3.38 1.64
CA LYS A 36 -0.66 -4.34 0.86
C LYS A 36 -0.43 -5.76 1.36
N ILE A 37 -0.94 -6.06 2.56
CA ILE A 37 -0.72 -7.32 3.28
C ILE A 37 -2.04 -7.91 3.79
N PRO A 38 -2.08 -9.20 4.19
CA PRO A 38 -3.32 -9.80 4.70
C PRO A 38 -3.84 -9.11 5.97
N PRO A 39 -5.17 -9.01 6.18
CA PRO A 39 -5.78 -8.35 7.35
C PRO A 39 -5.24 -8.80 8.71
N LYS A 40 -5.01 -10.11 8.88
CA LYS A 40 -4.44 -10.67 10.12
C LYS A 40 -3.04 -10.14 10.45
N VAL A 41 -2.28 -9.76 9.42
CA VAL A 41 -0.91 -9.28 9.54
C VAL A 41 -0.90 -7.81 9.94
N HIS A 42 -1.88 -7.01 9.49
CA HIS A 42 -2.08 -5.65 10.00
C HIS A 42 -2.30 -5.65 11.51
N TYR A 43 -3.18 -6.51 12.01
CA TYR A 43 -3.42 -6.65 13.45
C TYR A 43 -2.16 -7.10 14.20
N PHE A 44 -1.41 -8.05 13.64
CA PHE A 44 -0.14 -8.50 14.20
C PHE A 44 0.89 -7.36 14.30
N LEU A 45 1.08 -6.57 13.23
CA LEU A 45 2.00 -5.44 13.23
C LEU A 45 1.56 -4.34 14.20
N TRP A 46 0.26 -4.07 14.31
CA TRP A 46 -0.29 -3.16 15.31
C TRP A 46 -0.01 -3.66 16.74
N SER A 47 -0.15 -4.96 16.99
CA SER A 47 0.15 -5.58 18.29
C SER A 47 1.64 -5.52 18.62
N LEU A 48 2.50 -5.75 17.62
CA LEU A 48 3.95 -5.60 17.72
C LEU A 48 4.32 -4.15 18.09
N LEU A 49 3.72 -3.17 17.41
CA LEU A 49 3.91 -1.74 17.69
C LEU A 49 3.49 -1.34 19.10
N SER A 50 2.47 -2.01 19.63
CA SER A 50 1.92 -1.74 20.95
C SER A 50 2.59 -2.55 22.06
N ASP A 51 3.67 -3.29 21.76
CA ASP A 51 4.36 -4.23 22.66
C ASP A 51 3.39 -5.16 23.41
N SER A 52 2.40 -5.67 22.67
CA SER A 52 1.26 -6.41 23.23
C SER A 52 1.21 -7.89 22.81
N LEU A 53 2.22 -8.36 22.08
CA LEU A 53 2.34 -9.76 21.67
C LEU A 53 2.48 -10.69 22.90
N PRO A 54 1.92 -11.92 22.86
CA PRO A 54 1.97 -12.85 23.99
C PRO A 54 3.34 -13.53 24.10
N THR A 55 4.36 -12.75 24.48
CA THR A 55 5.71 -13.25 24.78
C THR A 55 5.77 -13.81 26.21
N SER A 56 6.69 -14.73 26.47
CA SER A 56 6.85 -15.30 27.81
C SER A 56 7.16 -14.22 28.86
N HIS A 57 7.94 -13.19 28.50
CA HIS A 57 8.18 -12.03 29.35
C HIS A 57 6.90 -11.25 29.69
N LEU A 58 6.05 -10.95 28.69
CA LEU A 58 4.79 -10.23 28.92
C LEU A 58 3.78 -11.06 29.71
N LEU A 59 3.75 -12.38 29.50
CA LEU A 59 2.89 -13.28 30.25
C LEU A 59 3.33 -13.35 31.73
N GLN A 60 4.62 -13.44 32.02
CA GLN A 60 5.14 -13.37 33.41
C GLN A 60 4.74 -12.05 34.11
N LYS A 61 4.82 -10.93 33.39
CA LYS A 61 4.44 -9.63 33.92
C LYS A 61 2.94 -9.56 34.27
N ARG A 62 2.09 -10.24 33.50
CA ARG A 62 0.62 -10.26 33.69
C ARG A 62 0.19 -11.29 34.73
N PHE A 63 0.72 -12.51 34.66
CA PHE A 63 0.41 -13.60 35.58
C PHE A 63 1.51 -13.67 36.63
N LYS A 64 1.30 -12.99 37.77
CA LYS A 64 2.25 -12.99 38.89
C LYS A 64 2.47 -14.44 39.38
N GLY A 65 3.61 -15.03 39.03
CA GLY A 65 4.04 -16.36 39.48
C GLY A 65 5.23 -16.91 38.67
N ASN A 66 6.11 -17.69 39.30
CA ASN A 66 7.31 -18.31 38.69
C ASN A 66 6.99 -19.49 37.74
N LEU A 67 5.81 -19.52 37.12
CA LEU A 67 5.30 -20.68 36.37
C LEU A 67 5.65 -20.66 34.88
N ILE A 68 6.20 -19.57 34.37
CA ILE A 68 6.49 -19.39 32.94
C ILE A 68 8.00 -19.31 32.77
N LEU A 69 8.57 -20.10 31.85
CA LEU A 69 9.99 -20.02 31.52
C LEU A 69 10.31 -18.63 30.96
N SER A 70 11.31 -17.95 31.52
CA SER A 70 11.74 -16.65 30.97
C SER A 70 12.52 -16.84 29.68
N LYS A 71 13.24 -17.97 29.56
CA LYS A 71 14.14 -18.27 28.45
C LYS A 71 13.39 -18.59 27.17
N CYS A 72 13.90 -18.06 26.06
CA CYS A 72 13.45 -18.35 24.71
C CYS A 72 13.57 -19.84 24.39
N LEU A 73 12.47 -20.47 23.98
CA LEU A 73 12.42 -21.90 23.62
C LEU A 73 13.13 -22.23 22.30
N ILE A 74 13.57 -21.23 21.55
CA ILE A 74 14.28 -21.43 20.28
C ILE A 74 15.79 -21.54 20.54
N CYS A 75 16.36 -20.56 21.25
CA CYS A 75 17.81 -20.45 21.45
C CYS A 75 18.29 -20.88 22.84
N HIS A 76 17.38 -20.96 23.83
CA HIS A 76 17.65 -21.26 25.24
C HIS A 76 18.67 -20.37 25.97
N ASN A 77 19.12 -19.28 25.34
CA ASN A 77 20.26 -18.46 25.81
C ASN A 77 19.85 -17.09 26.36
N SER A 78 18.65 -16.60 26.07
CA SER A 78 18.19 -15.27 26.47
C SER A 78 16.72 -15.27 26.84
N ASP A 79 16.29 -14.27 27.59
CA ASP A 79 14.88 -14.10 27.92
C ASP A 79 14.05 -13.81 26.65
N GLU A 80 12.85 -14.37 26.61
CA GLU A 80 11.94 -14.26 25.50
C GLU A 80 11.16 -12.94 25.54
N THR A 81 11.85 -11.87 25.14
CA THR A 81 11.27 -10.55 24.93
C THR A 81 10.88 -10.35 23.46
N GLN A 82 10.02 -9.37 23.19
CA GLN A 82 9.68 -8.98 21.81
C GLN A 82 10.95 -8.63 21.01
N ASP A 83 11.85 -7.87 21.63
CA ASP A 83 13.14 -7.52 21.04
C ASP A 83 13.98 -8.74 20.70
N HIS A 84 14.09 -9.69 21.62
CA HIS A 84 14.82 -10.92 21.36
C HIS A 84 14.20 -11.70 20.20
N ILE A 85 12.88 -11.92 20.21
CA ILE A 85 12.19 -12.70 19.17
C ILE A 85 12.46 -12.14 17.77
N PHE A 86 12.35 -10.82 17.59
CA PHE A 86 12.40 -10.21 16.25
C PHE A 86 13.78 -9.71 15.83
N TRP A 87 14.75 -9.57 16.76
CA TRP A 87 16.05 -8.97 16.45
C TRP A 87 17.26 -9.75 16.98
N GLY A 88 17.10 -10.56 18.02
CA GLY A 88 18.21 -11.23 18.69
C GLY A 88 18.20 -12.76 18.65
N CYS A 89 17.07 -13.36 18.30
CA CYS A 89 16.90 -14.80 18.28
C CYS A 89 17.50 -15.41 17.00
N GLU A 90 17.84 -16.70 17.06
CA GLU A 90 18.35 -17.48 15.93
C GLU A 90 17.49 -17.32 14.65
N TYR A 91 16.16 -17.37 14.78
CA TYR A 91 15.25 -17.14 13.65
C TYR A 91 15.31 -15.72 13.09
N ALA A 92 15.42 -14.71 13.96
CA ALA A 92 15.57 -13.34 13.53
C ALA A 92 16.89 -13.13 12.78
N THR A 93 18.00 -13.66 13.33
CA THR A 93 19.32 -13.58 12.69
C THR A 93 19.29 -14.22 11.30
N TRP A 94 18.71 -15.42 11.16
CA TRP A 94 18.60 -16.08 9.86
C TRP A 94 17.74 -15.31 8.87
N ALA A 95 16.54 -14.89 9.30
CA ALA A 95 15.59 -14.21 8.42
C ALA A 95 16.11 -12.85 7.95
N TRP A 96 16.65 -12.02 8.86
CA TRP A 96 17.21 -10.71 8.49
C TRP A 96 18.47 -10.83 7.66
N HIS A 97 19.38 -11.77 7.98
CA HIS A 97 20.54 -12.03 7.13
C HIS A 97 20.11 -12.45 5.72
N PHE A 98 19.10 -13.32 5.61
CA PHE A 98 18.57 -13.74 4.32
C PHE A 98 18.02 -12.55 3.52
N VAL A 99 17.18 -11.71 4.14
CA VAL A 99 16.62 -10.51 3.50
C VAL A 99 17.70 -9.51 3.11
N ASP A 100 18.71 -9.31 3.97
CA ASP A 100 19.84 -8.41 3.71
C ASP A 100 20.60 -8.81 2.45
N VAL A 101 20.85 -10.11 2.25
CA VAL A 101 21.50 -10.64 1.04
C VAL A 101 20.55 -10.61 -0.16
N TRP A 102 19.29 -11.01 0.03
CA TRP A 102 18.32 -11.15 -1.04
C TRP A 102 17.91 -9.81 -1.68
N TRP A 103 17.82 -8.75 -0.87
CA TRP A 103 17.43 -7.40 -1.31
C TRP A 103 18.58 -6.39 -1.32
N GLU A 104 19.78 -6.79 -0.89
CA GLU A 104 20.94 -5.90 -0.73
C GLU A 104 20.66 -4.68 0.17
N VAL A 105 19.79 -4.85 1.18
CA VAL A 105 19.38 -3.79 2.11
C VAL A 105 19.55 -4.27 3.54
N LYS A 106 20.46 -3.63 4.29
CA LYS A 106 20.67 -3.94 5.71
C LYS A 106 19.52 -3.44 6.60
N VAL A 107 18.82 -4.37 7.23
CA VAL A 107 17.74 -4.08 8.18
C VAL A 107 18.15 -4.44 9.61
N SER A 108 17.83 -3.56 10.54
CA SER A 108 18.13 -3.67 11.97
C SER A 108 17.00 -3.04 12.77
N LYS A 109 16.96 -3.33 14.08
CA LYS A 109 15.99 -2.72 14.99
C LYS A 109 15.97 -1.19 14.89
N ASN A 110 17.14 -0.56 14.80
CA ASN A 110 17.29 0.90 14.84
C ASN A 110 16.82 1.60 13.57
N ASN A 111 16.88 0.93 12.42
CA ASN A 111 16.49 1.50 11.12
C ASN A 111 15.24 0.81 10.53
N PHE A 112 14.54 -0.02 11.29
CA PHE A 112 13.42 -0.80 10.75
C PHE A 112 12.34 0.08 10.12
N TRP A 113 11.86 1.08 10.86
CA TRP A 113 10.81 1.98 10.38
C TRP A 113 11.23 2.83 9.19
N SER A 114 12.47 3.34 9.20
CA SER A 114 13.00 4.09 8.07
C SER A 114 13.25 3.21 6.83
N SER A 115 13.47 1.91 7.03
CA SER A 115 13.68 0.96 5.92
C SER A 115 12.47 0.85 5.00
N PHE A 116 11.24 1.06 5.48
CA PHE A 116 10.04 1.09 4.62
C PHE A 116 10.08 2.20 3.55
N HIS A 117 10.89 3.23 3.76
CA HIS A 117 11.07 4.34 2.82
C HIS A 117 12.33 4.20 1.95
N LYS A 118 13.00 3.04 1.97
CA LYS A 118 14.24 2.80 1.22
C LYS A 118 14.07 2.97 -0.30
N PHE A 119 12.94 2.54 -0.85
CA PHE A 119 12.66 2.57 -2.28
C PHE A 119 11.67 3.68 -2.64
N LYS A 120 11.94 4.38 -3.75
CA LYS A 120 11.09 5.45 -4.29
C LYS A 120 10.02 4.95 -5.25
N SER A 121 10.34 3.94 -6.07
CA SER A 121 9.39 3.36 -7.01
C SER A 121 8.19 2.74 -6.26
N PRO A 122 6.94 3.02 -6.65
CA PRO A 122 5.77 2.48 -5.95
C PRO A 122 5.70 0.96 -5.92
N SER A 123 5.99 0.28 -7.04
CA SER A 123 6.06 -1.18 -7.11
C SER A 123 7.13 -1.75 -6.18
N MET A 124 8.32 -1.12 -6.14
CA MET A 124 9.39 -1.52 -5.23
C MET A 124 9.04 -1.28 -3.77
N LYS A 125 8.43 -0.13 -3.47
CA LYS A 125 7.97 0.22 -2.11
C LYS A 125 6.92 -0.76 -1.61
N ALA A 126 5.97 -1.14 -2.46
CA ALA A 126 4.94 -2.12 -2.14
C ALA A 126 5.54 -3.52 -1.89
N ALA A 127 6.39 -4.00 -2.81
CA ALA A 127 7.07 -5.28 -2.67
C ALA A 127 7.97 -5.33 -1.41
N TRP A 128 8.70 -4.26 -1.15
CA TRP A 128 9.56 -4.16 0.03
C TRP A 128 8.78 -4.11 1.33
N GLY A 129 7.66 -3.38 1.38
CA GLY A 129 6.76 -3.38 2.53
C GLY A 129 6.19 -4.77 2.82
N ILE A 130 5.85 -5.54 1.78
CA ILE A 130 5.44 -6.94 1.88
C ILE A 130 6.57 -7.79 2.47
N VAL A 131 7.81 -7.62 1.99
CA VAL A 131 8.99 -8.36 2.48
C VAL A 131 9.19 -8.11 3.98
N LEU A 132 9.26 -6.86 4.40
CA LEU A 132 9.45 -6.49 5.81
C LEU A 132 8.35 -7.08 6.72
N ALA A 133 7.09 -6.94 6.32
CA ALA A 133 5.96 -7.48 7.07
C ALA A 133 5.97 -9.02 7.13
N THR A 134 6.31 -9.66 6.00
CA THR A 134 6.36 -11.13 5.90
C THR A 134 7.51 -11.71 6.72
N THR A 135 8.66 -11.02 6.80
CA THR A 135 9.80 -11.43 7.63
C THR A 135 9.37 -11.52 9.10
N LEU A 136 8.80 -10.44 9.65
CA LEU A 136 8.30 -10.43 11.02
C LEU A 136 7.24 -11.50 11.25
N TRP A 137 6.28 -11.63 10.33
CA TRP A 137 5.22 -12.63 10.41
C TRP A 137 5.77 -14.07 10.37
N THR A 138 6.80 -14.31 9.55
CA THR A 138 7.46 -15.62 9.42
C THR A 138 8.22 -15.99 10.67
N ILE A 139 8.95 -15.04 11.27
CA ILE A 139 9.61 -15.23 12.57
C ILE A 139 8.57 -15.60 13.63
N TRP A 140 7.48 -14.84 13.70
CA TRP A 140 6.42 -15.06 14.68
C TRP A 140 5.74 -16.43 14.56
N LEU A 141 5.35 -16.82 13.35
CA LEU A 141 4.74 -18.13 13.10
C LEU A 141 5.70 -19.27 13.42
N SER A 142 6.96 -19.14 13.00
CA SER A 142 7.98 -20.17 13.25
C SER A 142 8.24 -20.33 14.74
N ARG A 143 8.30 -19.22 15.49
CA ARG A 143 8.36 -19.23 16.96
C ARG A 143 7.16 -19.95 17.56
N ASN A 144 5.95 -19.62 17.12
CA ASN A 144 4.75 -20.23 17.67
C ASN A 144 4.73 -21.74 17.41
N GLN A 145 5.15 -22.17 16.22
CA GLN A 145 5.25 -23.58 15.90
C GLN A 145 6.23 -24.30 16.84
N THR A 146 7.42 -23.73 17.07
CA THR A 146 8.38 -24.31 18.02
C THR A 146 7.82 -24.36 19.45
N VAL A 147 7.09 -23.33 19.88
CA VAL A 147 6.57 -23.22 21.25
C VAL A 147 5.39 -24.17 21.50
N PHE A 148 4.48 -24.31 20.55
CA PHE A 148 3.25 -25.10 20.73
C PHE A 148 3.33 -26.53 20.21
N GLU A 149 4.17 -26.79 19.20
CA GLU A 149 4.30 -28.10 18.54
C GLU A 149 5.66 -28.75 18.80
N ASN A 150 6.58 -28.08 19.52
CA ASN A 150 7.96 -28.52 19.73
C ASN A 150 8.71 -28.83 18.41
N ASN A 151 8.32 -28.16 17.32
CA ASN A 151 8.88 -28.36 16.00
C ASN A 151 9.81 -27.20 15.63
N LYS A 152 11.11 -27.36 15.91
CA LYS A 152 12.12 -26.35 15.59
C LYS A 152 12.47 -26.41 14.10
N LEU A 153 12.11 -25.36 13.37
CA LEU A 153 12.50 -25.16 11.97
C LEU A 153 14.00 -24.93 11.82
N GLY A 154 14.58 -25.55 10.78
CA GLY A 154 15.95 -25.26 10.34
C GLY A 154 16.02 -24.01 9.47
N ARG A 155 17.23 -23.45 9.33
CA ARG A 155 17.49 -22.20 8.58
C ARG A 155 16.89 -22.20 7.18
N LYS A 156 17.17 -23.24 6.38
CA LYS A 156 16.71 -23.30 4.99
C LYS A 156 15.18 -23.31 4.88
N ALA A 157 14.50 -24.05 5.75
CA ALA A 157 13.04 -24.08 5.80
C ALA A 157 12.43 -22.71 6.16
N LEU A 158 13.07 -21.96 7.08
CA LEU A 158 12.66 -20.60 7.42
C LEU A 158 12.79 -19.65 6.22
N GLU A 159 13.93 -19.71 5.53
CA GLU A 159 14.20 -18.92 4.32
C GLU A 159 13.21 -19.25 3.19
N ASP A 160 12.93 -20.53 2.96
CA ASP A 160 11.97 -20.99 1.94
C ASP A 160 10.54 -20.54 2.29
N LEU A 161 10.13 -20.61 3.56
CA LEU A 161 8.84 -20.09 4.01
C LEU A 161 8.71 -18.57 3.80
N LEU A 162 9.80 -17.83 4.02
CA LEU A 162 9.82 -16.38 3.78
C LEU A 162 9.67 -16.08 2.28
N LEU A 163 10.43 -16.76 1.42
CA LEU A 163 10.32 -16.64 -0.03
C LEU A 163 8.92 -16.97 -0.54
N LEU A 164 8.35 -18.10 -0.12
CA LEU A 164 7.02 -18.54 -0.57
C LEU A 164 5.92 -17.59 -0.12
N ARG A 165 5.93 -17.14 1.15
CA ARG A 165 4.91 -16.20 1.65
C ARG A 165 5.00 -14.85 0.95
N THR A 166 6.22 -14.32 0.77
CA THR A 166 6.41 -13.04 0.09
C THR A 166 5.99 -13.11 -1.38
N LEU A 167 6.33 -14.19 -2.08
CA LEU A 167 5.91 -14.44 -3.46
C LEU A 167 4.38 -14.41 -3.57
N HIS A 168 3.68 -15.22 -2.77
CA HIS A 168 2.22 -15.29 -2.81
C HIS A 168 1.55 -13.97 -2.46
N TRP A 169 2.11 -13.19 -1.53
CA TRP A 169 1.56 -11.88 -1.21
C TRP A 169 1.77 -10.90 -2.37
N CYS A 170 2.95 -10.89 -2.99
CA CYS A 170 3.22 -10.09 -4.20
C CYS A 170 2.30 -10.48 -5.37
N GLU A 171 2.06 -11.77 -5.60
CA GLU A 171 1.11 -12.27 -6.61
C GLU A 171 -0.32 -11.80 -6.32
N SER A 172 -0.76 -11.88 -5.05
CA SER A 172 -2.11 -11.47 -4.65
C SER A 172 -2.40 -9.99 -4.90
N VAL A 173 -1.37 -9.15 -4.87
CA VAL A 173 -1.46 -7.71 -5.13
C VAL A 173 -1.07 -7.34 -6.57
N LYS A 174 -0.92 -8.34 -7.44
CA LYS A 174 -0.57 -8.20 -8.87
C LYS A 174 0.77 -7.48 -9.11
N LEU A 175 1.73 -7.65 -8.20
CA LEU A 175 3.12 -7.20 -8.42
C LEU A 175 3.93 -8.22 -9.24
N LEU A 176 3.57 -9.50 -9.12
CA LEU A 176 4.23 -10.63 -9.77
C LEU A 176 3.19 -11.56 -10.42
N ASP A 177 3.61 -12.28 -11.44
CA ASP A 177 2.85 -13.37 -12.05
C ASP A 177 3.27 -14.72 -11.47
N GLN A 178 2.34 -15.70 -11.47
CA GLN A 178 2.51 -17.02 -10.83
C GLN A 178 3.71 -17.85 -11.33
N SER A 179 4.32 -17.49 -12.46
CA SER A 179 5.43 -18.23 -13.08
C SER A 179 6.82 -17.69 -12.77
N GLN A 180 6.96 -16.74 -11.83
CA GLN A 180 8.21 -15.97 -11.67
C GLN A 180 9.00 -16.30 -10.39
N SER A 181 8.73 -17.44 -9.75
CA SER A 181 9.30 -17.83 -8.45
C SER A 181 10.84 -17.92 -8.44
N SER A 182 11.45 -18.45 -9.50
CA SER A 182 12.91 -18.62 -9.59
C SER A 182 13.65 -17.28 -9.69
N ILE A 183 13.12 -16.36 -10.50
CA ILE A 183 13.66 -15.01 -10.65
C ILE A 183 13.41 -14.20 -9.39
N TRP A 184 12.26 -14.37 -8.73
CA TRP A 184 11.96 -13.72 -7.45
C TRP A 184 13.00 -14.09 -6.38
N ALA A 185 13.35 -15.36 -6.27
CA ALA A 185 14.36 -15.83 -5.32
C ALA A 185 15.77 -15.29 -5.60
N SER A 186 16.10 -14.99 -6.86
CA SER A 186 17.46 -14.64 -7.27
C SER A 186 17.69 -13.14 -7.49
N ASN A 187 16.69 -12.43 -7.99
CA ASN A 187 16.76 -11.00 -8.35
C ASN A 187 15.37 -10.34 -8.18
N PRO A 188 14.92 -10.12 -6.92
CA PRO A 188 13.58 -9.60 -6.65
C PRO A 188 13.40 -8.16 -7.18
N ALA A 189 14.43 -7.31 -7.01
CA ALA A 189 14.38 -5.92 -7.47
C ALA A 189 14.30 -5.82 -9.00
N GLY A 190 15.12 -6.59 -9.72
CA GLY A 190 15.10 -6.64 -11.17
C GLY A 190 13.77 -7.11 -11.72
N LEU A 191 13.16 -8.13 -11.10
CA LEU A 191 11.86 -8.67 -11.50
C LEU A 191 10.72 -7.66 -11.33
N ILE A 192 10.65 -6.98 -10.19
CA ILE A 192 9.62 -5.96 -9.93
C ILE A 192 9.76 -4.79 -10.92
N LEU A 193 10.98 -4.37 -11.19
CA LEU A 193 11.25 -3.32 -12.17
C LEU A 193 10.95 -3.77 -13.60
N SER A 194 11.20 -5.02 -13.98
CA SER A 194 10.86 -5.53 -15.31
C SER A 194 9.35 -5.65 -15.49
N ASN A 195 8.62 -6.17 -14.49
CA ASN A 195 7.17 -6.30 -14.57
C ASN A 195 6.49 -4.94 -14.68
N SER A 196 6.89 -3.97 -13.85
CA SER A 196 6.35 -2.61 -13.95
C SER A 196 6.63 -1.98 -15.32
N LYS A 197 7.80 -2.23 -15.93
CA LYS A 197 8.11 -1.79 -17.29
C LYS A 197 7.29 -2.52 -18.36
N ILE A 198 7.11 -3.83 -18.25
CA ILE A 198 6.33 -4.65 -19.20
C ILE A 198 4.87 -4.23 -19.16
N VAL A 199 4.29 -4.07 -17.97
CA VAL A 199 2.91 -3.61 -17.81
C VAL A 199 2.74 -2.22 -18.42
N LYS A 200 3.66 -1.29 -18.14
CA LYS A 200 3.68 0.02 -18.80
C LYS A 200 3.78 -0.17 -20.33
N LYS A 201 4.75 -0.93 -20.84
CA LYS A 201 4.92 -1.20 -22.29
C LYS A 201 3.67 -1.78 -22.95
N ASN A 202 3.00 -2.73 -22.31
CA ASN A 202 1.79 -3.36 -22.84
C ASN A 202 0.61 -2.37 -22.89
N LEU A 203 0.54 -1.42 -21.96
CA LEU A 203 -0.39 -0.28 -22.08
C LEU A 203 -0.10 0.50 -23.37
N TRP A 204 1.17 0.77 -23.68
CA TRP A 204 1.60 1.57 -24.84
C TRP A 204 1.50 0.88 -26.21
N THR A 205 1.30 -0.45 -26.31
CA THR A 205 1.43 -1.20 -27.59
C THR A 205 0.19 -1.24 -28.49
N GLU A 206 -0.94 -0.66 -28.08
CA GLU A 206 -2.10 -0.59 -28.98
C GLU A 206 -1.95 0.58 -29.96
N ASN A 207 -1.64 0.23 -31.21
CA ASN A 207 -1.50 1.17 -32.32
C ASN A 207 -2.71 2.11 -32.40
N SER A 208 -2.43 3.42 -32.24
CA SER A 208 -3.18 4.59 -32.75
C SER A 208 -4.04 5.45 -31.80
N SER A 209 -3.94 5.31 -30.47
CA SER A 209 -4.72 6.16 -29.54
C SER A 209 -3.85 7.07 -28.65
N LEU A 210 -4.37 8.24 -28.27
CA LEU A 210 -3.83 9.00 -27.14
C LEU A 210 -4.11 8.24 -25.84
N MET A 211 -3.26 8.44 -24.83
CA MET A 211 -3.39 7.75 -23.56
C MET A 211 -3.58 8.73 -22.41
N GLY A 212 -4.76 8.71 -21.80
CA GLY A 212 -5.09 9.49 -20.62
C GLY A 212 -5.02 8.66 -19.34
N PHE A 213 -4.67 9.30 -18.23
CA PHE A 213 -4.76 8.78 -16.87
C PHE A 213 -5.42 9.85 -16.00
N ILE A 214 -6.36 9.46 -15.16
CA ILE A 214 -7.13 10.36 -14.32
C ILE A 214 -7.28 9.78 -12.90
N ASP A 215 -7.32 10.66 -11.90
CA ASP A 215 -7.65 10.33 -10.51
C ASP A 215 -8.38 11.50 -9.85
N GLY A 216 -9.29 11.17 -8.95
CA GLY A 216 -10.03 12.13 -8.13
C GLY A 216 -9.95 11.79 -6.65
N SER A 217 -9.50 12.74 -5.84
CA SER A 217 -9.43 12.60 -4.38
C SER A 217 -10.48 13.46 -3.68
N TRP A 218 -11.10 12.92 -2.62
CA TRP A 218 -12.04 13.65 -1.77
C TRP A 218 -11.88 13.27 -0.31
N LYS A 219 -11.97 14.26 0.58
CA LYS A 219 -11.90 14.08 2.02
C LYS A 219 -12.89 14.98 2.75
N LYS A 220 -13.84 14.34 3.42
CA LYS A 220 -14.78 15.02 4.32
C LYS A 220 -14.06 15.70 5.48
N ARG A 221 -14.40 16.96 5.77
CA ARG A 221 -13.90 17.68 6.96
C ARG A 221 -15.04 17.97 7.93
N VAL A 222 -14.73 17.89 9.23
CA VAL A 222 -15.71 18.23 10.29
C VAL A 222 -15.66 19.73 10.52
N ASN A 223 -16.81 20.41 10.44
CA ASN A 223 -16.96 21.86 10.63
C ASN A 223 -16.13 22.73 9.66
N GLN A 224 -15.77 22.19 8.49
CA GLN A 224 -15.12 22.91 7.38
C GLN A 224 -15.67 22.33 6.07
N ASP A 225 -15.48 23.07 4.98
CA ASP A 225 -15.79 22.56 3.65
C ASP A 225 -14.94 21.34 3.32
N ASP A 226 -15.55 20.41 2.59
CA ASP A 226 -14.87 19.23 2.08
C ASP A 226 -13.72 19.64 1.15
N ILE A 227 -12.66 18.84 1.13
CA ILE A 227 -11.55 19.06 0.20
C ILE A 227 -11.57 17.98 -0.85
N ALA A 228 -11.47 18.39 -2.10
CA ALA A 228 -11.22 17.52 -3.21
C ALA A 228 -10.17 18.08 -4.16
N GLY A 229 -9.57 17.16 -4.91
CA GLY A 229 -8.60 17.46 -5.96
C GLY A 229 -8.74 16.49 -7.11
N ILE A 230 -8.38 16.96 -8.30
CA ILE A 230 -8.27 16.12 -9.49
C ILE A 230 -6.82 16.12 -9.96
N GLY A 231 -6.43 15.02 -10.56
CA GLY A 231 -5.13 14.84 -11.19
C GLY A 231 -5.24 14.03 -12.46
N GLY A 232 -4.32 14.25 -13.38
CA GLY A 232 -4.25 13.43 -14.58
C GLY A 232 -3.19 13.88 -15.57
N HIS A 233 -2.94 13.01 -16.53
CA HIS A 233 -1.96 13.23 -17.58
C HIS A 233 -2.38 12.55 -18.88
N LEU A 234 -1.98 13.15 -20.00
CA LEU A 234 -2.23 12.69 -21.36
C LEU A 234 -0.90 12.49 -22.07
N HIS A 235 -0.78 11.41 -22.80
CA HIS A 235 0.41 11.05 -23.56
C HIS A 235 0.09 10.80 -25.03
N ASP A 236 1.08 11.06 -25.88
CA ASP A 236 1.05 10.72 -27.31
C ASP A 236 1.34 9.23 -27.54
N ARG A 237 1.38 8.84 -28.82
CA ARG A 237 1.66 7.48 -29.27
C ARG A 237 3.09 7.01 -29.00
N GLU A 238 4.01 7.95 -28.78
CA GLU A 238 5.43 7.69 -28.48
C GLU A 238 5.67 7.61 -26.97
N GLY A 239 4.64 7.89 -26.16
CA GLY A 239 4.71 7.91 -24.70
C GLY A 239 5.14 9.28 -24.13
N ASN A 240 5.30 10.30 -24.98
CA ASN A 240 5.62 11.64 -24.52
C ASN A 240 4.39 12.28 -23.86
N MET A 241 4.60 12.94 -22.73
CA MET A 241 3.53 13.62 -22.01
C MET A 241 3.13 14.90 -22.78
N ILE A 242 1.86 14.98 -23.17
CA ILE A 242 1.25 16.11 -23.86
C ILE A 242 0.64 17.10 -22.86
N LEU A 243 -0.04 16.57 -21.84
CA LEU A 243 -0.76 17.35 -20.84
C LEU A 243 -0.54 16.70 -19.48
N MET A 244 -0.41 17.53 -18.45
CA MET A 244 -0.53 17.14 -17.06
C MET A 244 -1.33 18.21 -16.34
N PHE A 245 -2.24 17.78 -15.47
CA PHE A 245 -3.05 18.67 -14.67
C PHE A 245 -3.15 18.16 -13.24
N SER A 246 -3.18 19.10 -12.31
CA SER A 246 -3.58 18.87 -10.93
C SER A 246 -4.19 20.15 -10.38
N GLY A 247 -5.23 20.01 -9.57
CA GLY A 247 -5.89 21.19 -9.02
C GLY A 247 -6.97 20.88 -8.00
N PRO A 248 -7.28 21.84 -7.11
CA PRO A 248 -8.39 21.71 -6.19
C PRO A 248 -9.73 21.80 -6.95
N VAL A 249 -10.71 21.00 -6.52
CA VAL A 249 -12.08 21.04 -7.02
C VAL A 249 -13.06 21.04 -5.85
N SER A 250 -14.27 21.56 -6.09
CA SER A 250 -15.35 21.54 -5.11
C SER A 250 -16.31 20.41 -5.45
N THR A 251 -16.18 19.28 -4.77
CA THR A 251 -17.00 18.10 -5.02
C THR A 251 -17.62 17.56 -3.73
N THR A 252 -18.69 16.78 -3.88
CA THR A 252 -19.48 16.24 -2.77
C THR A 252 -19.14 14.79 -2.42
N SER A 253 -18.31 14.12 -3.24
CA SER A 253 -17.90 12.73 -3.03
C SER A 253 -16.64 12.38 -3.81
N ALA A 254 -16.02 11.25 -3.45
CA ALA A 254 -14.90 10.68 -4.20
C ALA A 254 -15.28 10.40 -5.65
N LEU A 255 -16.43 9.76 -5.90
CA LEU A 255 -16.91 9.46 -7.25
C LEU A 255 -17.11 10.72 -8.11
N VAL A 256 -17.65 11.80 -7.53
CA VAL A 256 -17.79 13.08 -8.26
C VAL A 256 -16.42 13.67 -8.61
N SER A 257 -15.41 13.49 -7.75
CA SER A 257 -14.04 13.95 -8.04
C SER A 257 -13.42 13.18 -9.21
N GLU A 258 -13.66 11.87 -9.28
CA GLU A 258 -13.24 11.03 -10.41
C GLU A 258 -13.92 11.47 -11.72
N MET A 259 -15.21 11.80 -11.65
CA MET A 259 -15.97 12.32 -12.80
C MET A 259 -15.48 13.70 -13.25
N GLU A 260 -15.14 14.59 -12.32
CA GLU A 260 -14.55 15.90 -12.62
C GLU A 260 -13.16 15.77 -13.27
N ALA A 261 -12.35 14.80 -12.83
CA ALA A 261 -11.06 14.52 -13.45
C ALA A 261 -11.23 14.04 -14.91
N LEU A 262 -12.23 13.17 -15.16
CA LEU A 262 -12.60 12.74 -16.51
C LEU A 262 -13.10 13.93 -17.36
N TRP A 263 -14.03 14.72 -16.82
CA TRP A 263 -14.58 15.89 -17.51
C TRP A 263 -13.48 16.87 -17.90
N PHE A 264 -12.58 17.20 -16.98
CA PHE A 264 -11.49 18.13 -17.23
C PHE A 264 -10.58 17.63 -18.35
N LEU A 265 -10.21 16.35 -18.33
CA LEU A 265 -9.37 15.77 -19.38
C LEU A 265 -10.09 15.81 -20.74
N LEU A 266 -11.37 15.43 -20.79
CA LEU A 266 -12.17 15.48 -22.02
C LEU A 266 -12.34 16.91 -22.54
N ASP A 267 -12.61 17.89 -21.69
CA ASP A 267 -12.67 19.30 -22.08
C ASP A 267 -11.36 19.77 -22.72
N LYS A 268 -10.22 19.41 -22.11
CA LYS A 268 -8.90 19.74 -22.68
C LYS A 268 -8.65 19.06 -24.02
N ILE A 269 -9.08 17.82 -24.20
CA ILE A 269 -8.97 17.12 -25.48
C ILE A 269 -9.88 17.77 -26.54
N ASN A 270 -11.13 18.10 -26.18
CA ASN A 270 -12.10 18.70 -27.10
C ASN A 270 -11.62 20.05 -27.64
N ASN A 271 -10.97 20.84 -26.78
CA ASN A 271 -10.43 22.16 -27.09
C ASN A 271 -9.00 22.13 -27.65
N SER A 272 -8.55 20.99 -28.16
CA SER A 272 -7.18 20.79 -28.66
C SER A 272 -7.17 20.22 -30.09
N PRO A 273 -6.00 20.21 -30.76
CA PRO A 273 -5.84 19.54 -32.06
C PRO A 273 -6.18 18.04 -32.03
N TRP A 274 -6.32 17.45 -30.84
CA TRP A 274 -6.56 16.02 -30.65
C TRP A 274 -8.03 15.64 -30.51
N SER A 275 -8.97 16.57 -30.68
CA SER A 275 -10.42 16.32 -30.49
C SER A 275 -10.97 15.14 -31.32
N GLN A 276 -10.37 14.84 -32.48
CA GLN A 276 -10.76 13.73 -33.35
C GLN A 276 -9.97 12.43 -33.10
N SER A 277 -9.01 12.44 -32.18
CA SER A 277 -8.18 11.26 -31.89
C SER A 277 -8.96 10.26 -31.06
N LYS A 278 -8.77 8.95 -31.31
CA LYS A 278 -9.20 7.92 -30.36
C LYS A 278 -8.36 8.06 -29.08
N VAL A 279 -9.00 8.12 -27.91
CA VAL A 279 -8.32 8.26 -26.62
C VAL A 279 -8.64 7.07 -25.72
N LYS A 280 -7.63 6.43 -25.15
CA LYS A 280 -7.78 5.44 -24.08
C LYS A 280 -7.52 6.12 -22.75
N ILE A 281 -8.54 6.29 -21.94
CA ILE A 281 -8.44 6.91 -20.62
C ILE A 281 -8.41 5.80 -19.58
N HIS A 282 -7.47 5.86 -18.65
CA HIS A 282 -7.27 4.87 -17.61
C HIS A 282 -7.66 5.47 -16.26
N SER A 283 -8.40 4.69 -15.47
CA SER A 283 -8.77 5.04 -14.10
C SER A 283 -8.71 3.81 -13.21
N ASP A 284 -8.40 4.00 -11.94
CA ASP A 284 -8.53 2.98 -10.91
C ASP A 284 -9.86 3.04 -10.12
N CYS A 285 -10.81 3.86 -10.55
CA CYS A 285 -12.17 3.86 -10.01
C CYS A 285 -13.07 2.87 -10.79
N GLN A 286 -13.44 1.74 -10.17
CA GLN A 286 -14.35 0.77 -10.79
C GLN A 286 -15.76 1.35 -10.96
N GLU A 287 -16.25 2.09 -9.97
CA GLU A 287 -17.59 2.69 -9.99
C GLU A 287 -17.75 3.67 -11.17
N LEU A 288 -16.73 4.48 -11.46
CA LEU A 288 -16.71 5.37 -12.62
C LEU A 288 -16.85 4.58 -13.93
N ILE A 289 -16.11 3.49 -14.06
CA ILE A 289 -16.09 2.68 -15.28
C ILE A 289 -17.42 1.99 -15.49
N ASP A 290 -18.01 1.43 -14.44
CA ASP A 290 -19.33 0.79 -14.51
C ASP A 290 -20.40 1.80 -14.95
N ILE A 291 -20.36 3.04 -14.42
CA ILE A 291 -21.30 4.11 -14.80
C ILE A 291 -21.17 4.49 -16.28
N ILE A 292 -19.94 4.60 -16.79
CA ILE A 292 -19.68 5.04 -18.16
C ILE A 292 -19.91 3.92 -19.19
N GLN A 293 -19.51 2.68 -18.87
CA GLN A 293 -19.57 1.56 -19.82
C GLN A 293 -20.93 0.86 -19.85
N GLU A 294 -21.59 0.64 -18.71
CA GLU A 294 -22.79 -0.19 -18.69
C GLU A 294 -24.02 0.54 -19.25
N SER A 295 -23.96 1.85 -19.49
CA SER A 295 -25.16 2.67 -19.80
C SER A 295 -26.33 2.35 -18.87
N LYS A 296 -26.06 1.89 -17.65
CA LYS A 296 -27.05 1.72 -16.57
C LYS A 296 -27.36 3.11 -16.03
N PHE A 297 -27.94 3.91 -16.89
CA PHE A 297 -28.74 5.07 -16.61
C PHE A 297 -30.01 4.59 -15.89
N SER A 298 -29.84 4.03 -14.68
CA SER A 298 -30.97 4.02 -13.75
C SER A 298 -31.34 5.48 -13.51
N ASN A 299 -32.63 5.81 -13.46
CA ASN A 299 -33.13 7.18 -13.28
C ASN A 299 -32.49 7.97 -12.09
N ASN A 300 -31.72 7.30 -11.23
CA ASN A 300 -31.06 7.88 -10.05
C ASN A 300 -29.60 8.31 -10.24
N SER A 301 -28.92 8.02 -11.37
CA SER A 301 -27.52 8.43 -11.60
C SER A 301 -27.35 9.58 -12.61
N HIS A 302 -28.41 9.97 -13.32
CA HIS A 302 -28.37 11.06 -14.29
C HIS A 302 -28.03 12.43 -13.70
N TRP A 303 -28.33 12.68 -12.42
CA TRP A 303 -28.01 13.96 -11.78
C TRP A 303 -26.52 14.11 -11.45
N LEU A 304 -25.76 13.00 -11.38
CA LEU A 304 -24.32 13.02 -11.07
C LEU A 304 -23.47 13.45 -12.27
N LEU A 305 -23.94 13.19 -13.49
CA LEU A 305 -23.26 13.62 -14.71
C LEU A 305 -23.75 15.03 -15.07
N SER A 306 -22.85 16.00 -15.10
CA SER A 306 -23.18 17.33 -15.61
C SER A 306 -23.64 17.21 -17.07
N LYS A 307 -24.56 18.08 -17.51
CA LYS A 307 -24.97 18.16 -18.93
C LYS A 307 -23.76 18.36 -19.85
N ASP A 308 -22.71 18.97 -19.33
CA ASP A 308 -21.46 19.26 -20.02
C ASP A 308 -20.59 17.99 -20.21
N LEU A 309 -20.61 17.05 -19.25
CA LEU A 309 -19.91 15.77 -19.41
C LEU A 309 -20.58 14.89 -20.46
N LEU A 310 -21.92 14.82 -20.46
CA LEU A 310 -22.67 14.04 -21.46
C LEU A 310 -22.45 14.57 -22.88
N SER A 311 -22.35 15.89 -23.06
CA SER A 311 -22.09 16.48 -24.38
C SER A 311 -20.68 16.18 -24.87
N LEU A 312 -19.67 16.27 -23.99
CA LEU A 312 -18.28 15.90 -24.31
C LEU A 312 -18.12 14.41 -24.60
N MET A 313 -18.82 13.55 -23.87
CA MET A 313 -18.81 12.11 -24.14
C MET A 313 -19.35 11.76 -25.54
N GLY A 314 -20.26 12.58 -26.07
CA GLY A 314 -20.76 12.42 -27.43
C GLY A 314 -19.84 13.00 -28.52
N SER A 315 -18.94 13.92 -28.17
CA SER A 315 -18.06 14.60 -29.14
C SER A 315 -16.68 13.95 -29.27
N ILE A 316 -16.20 13.22 -28.25
CA ILE A 316 -14.88 12.60 -28.23
C ILE A 316 -15.00 11.08 -28.38
N ASN A 317 -14.18 10.51 -29.25
CA ASN A 317 -14.00 9.06 -29.33
C ASN A 317 -13.05 8.58 -28.24
N PHE A 318 -13.58 8.19 -27.07
CA PHE A 318 -12.77 7.66 -25.98
C PHE A 318 -13.25 6.27 -25.50
N GLU A 319 -12.31 5.53 -24.91
CA GLU A 319 -12.53 4.26 -24.25
C GLU A 319 -11.95 4.36 -22.83
N LEU A 320 -12.77 4.06 -21.82
CA LEU A 320 -12.35 4.09 -20.41
C LEU A 320 -11.93 2.69 -19.96
N ILE A 321 -10.73 2.55 -19.41
CA ILE A 321 -10.10 1.26 -19.08
C ILE A 321 -9.73 1.21 -17.60
N LYS A 322 -10.06 0.08 -16.96
CA LYS A 322 -9.74 -0.17 -15.56
C LYS A 322 -8.26 -0.52 -15.40
N ILE A 323 -7.57 0.21 -14.54
CA ILE A 323 -6.21 -0.14 -14.11
C ILE A 323 -6.12 -0.35 -12.60
N PRO A 324 -5.15 -1.16 -12.12
CA PRO A 324 -4.77 -1.17 -10.72
C PRO A 324 -4.21 0.19 -10.29
N ARG A 325 -4.54 0.64 -9.07
CA ARG A 325 -4.06 1.91 -8.49
C ARG A 325 -2.55 2.11 -8.58
N ILE A 326 -1.77 1.03 -8.51
CA ILE A 326 -0.30 1.09 -8.59
C ILE A 326 0.22 1.56 -9.96
N LEU A 327 -0.62 1.50 -11.00
CA LEU A 327 -0.31 2.02 -12.34
C LEU A 327 -0.86 3.43 -12.56
N ASN A 328 -1.70 3.94 -11.65
CA ASN A 328 -2.30 5.28 -11.71
C ASN A 328 -1.61 6.28 -10.75
N ASP A 329 -0.43 5.90 -10.27
CA ASP A 329 0.34 6.59 -9.22
C ASP A 329 0.75 8.03 -9.56
N ASN A 330 0.86 8.35 -10.84
CA ASN A 330 1.15 9.71 -11.29
C ASN A 330 -0.09 10.61 -11.33
N ALA A 331 -1.30 10.04 -11.33
CA ALA A 331 -2.55 10.79 -11.33
C ALA A 331 -3.08 11.01 -9.90
N ASP A 332 -2.93 10.02 -9.00
CA ASP A 332 -3.25 10.04 -7.55
C ASP A 332 -2.33 10.98 -6.73
#